data_AF-A0A3C0STC6-F1
#
_entry.id   AF-A0A3C0STC6-F1
#
_cell.length_a   1.000
_cell.length_b   1.000
_cell.length_c   1.000
_cell.angle_alpha   90.00
_cell.angle_beta   90.00
_cell.angle_gamma   90.00
#
_symmetry.space_group_name_H-M   'P 1'
#
loop_
_entity.id
_entity.type
_entity.pdbx_description
1 polymer ?
#
loop_
_entity_poly.entity_id
_entity_poly.type
_entity_poly.pdbx_seq_one_letter_code
_entity_poly.pdbx_strand_id
1 'polypeptide(L)'
;MKKVKLFLVAALISTTLTTNILPVVAYADDIDSTVSTREITNQVKVEKLTLDQAIANTINYYRNSNKELDSWWQIVALTGVGEDVRVSPYTIPVWDENTVTADTYAGDDAGVIIGLIAKGEDPKNFHDKNFTEILAKKQKNSSESFNGANFNMWAITALEISNQEYDKEFALKTLLEYQMDDGGYGFSKAFGSSTDMTGVALVSLSML
;
A
#
# COMPACT_ATOMS: atom_id res chain seq x y z
N MET A 1 30.60 0.06 -20.69
CA MET A 1 29.81 -1.00 -20.01
C MET A 1 29.43 -0.51 -18.63
N LYS A 2 28.15 -0.15 -18.41
CA LYS A 2 27.51 0.02 -17.08
C LYS A 2 25.99 0.12 -17.33
N LYS A 3 25.36 -1.05 -17.46
CA LYS A 3 23.93 -1.25 -17.22
C LYS A 3 23.80 -1.71 -15.75
N VAL A 4 22.56 -1.67 -15.25
CA VAL A 4 22.10 -2.12 -13.91
C VAL A 4 21.98 -0.97 -12.91
N LYS A 5 20.75 -0.45 -12.80
CA LYS A 5 20.10 0.01 -11.55
C LYS A 5 18.66 0.41 -11.88
N LEU A 6 17.77 -0.57 -11.95
CA LEU A 6 16.34 -0.39 -11.70
C LEU A 6 15.72 -1.78 -11.61
N PHE A 7 15.54 -2.32 -10.40
CA PHE A 7 14.63 -3.44 -10.08
C PHE A 7 14.85 -3.78 -8.60
N LEU A 8 14.04 -3.23 -7.70
CA LEU A 8 13.84 -3.74 -6.34
C LEU A 8 12.71 -2.98 -5.65
N VAL A 9 11.46 -3.32 -5.94
CA VAL A 9 10.35 -3.29 -4.96
C VAL A 9 9.37 -4.39 -5.36
N ALA A 10 9.47 -5.57 -4.75
CA ALA A 10 8.36 -6.52 -4.69
C ALA A 10 8.59 -7.55 -3.58
N ALA A 11 7.53 -7.77 -2.79
CA ALA A 11 7.27 -8.88 -1.88
C ALA A 11 7.79 -8.78 -0.43
N LEU A 12 6.88 -8.39 0.47
CA LEU A 12 6.85 -8.83 1.87
C LEU A 12 5.40 -8.88 2.34
N ILE A 13 4.74 -10.04 2.18
CA ILE A 13 3.61 -10.44 3.04
C ILE A 13 3.72 -11.95 3.28
N SER A 14 4.04 -12.32 4.52
CA SER A 14 3.84 -13.67 5.03
C SER A 14 3.31 -13.53 6.45
N THR A 15 2.00 -13.71 6.62
CA THR A 15 1.41 -13.97 7.93
C THR A 15 0.61 -15.26 7.88
N THR A 16 0.87 -16.09 8.87
CA THR A 16 0.38 -17.46 9.10
C THR A 16 -1.14 -17.54 9.20
N LEU A 17 -1.78 -18.40 8.41
CA LEU A 17 -3.12 -18.92 8.73
C LEU A 17 -2.98 -20.11 9.69
N THR A 18 -3.44 -19.96 10.93
CA THR A 18 -3.82 -21.10 11.76
C THR A 18 -5.25 -21.50 11.39
N THR A 19 -5.40 -22.66 10.73
CA THR A 19 -6.72 -23.22 10.43
C THR A 19 -7.31 -23.83 11.70
N ASN A 20 -8.30 -23.17 12.30
CA ASN A 20 -9.23 -23.80 13.24
C ASN A 20 -10.17 -24.72 12.45
N ILE A 21 -9.89 -26.02 12.47
CA ILE A 21 -10.83 -27.04 11.99
C ILE A 21 -11.72 -27.38 13.20
N LEU A 22 -12.97 -26.94 13.18
CA LEU A 22 -13.99 -27.47 14.09
C LEU A 22 -14.23 -28.96 13.72
N PRO A 23 -14.23 -29.90 14.67
CA PRO A 23 -14.62 -31.26 14.37
C PRO A 23 -16.14 -31.31 14.11
N VAL A 24 -16.51 -31.63 12.88
CA VAL A 24 -17.87 -32.10 12.58
C VAL A 24 -18.00 -33.48 13.22
N VAL A 25 -18.64 -33.54 14.38
CA VAL A 25 -19.05 -34.81 14.98
C VAL A 25 -20.31 -35.26 14.24
N ALA A 26 -20.13 -36.02 13.17
CA ALA A 26 -21.21 -36.79 12.57
C ALA A 26 -21.40 -38.07 13.39
N TYR A 27 -22.55 -38.18 14.06
CA TYR A 27 -23.05 -39.44 14.57
C TYR A 27 -23.30 -40.38 13.38
N ALA A 28 -22.59 -41.49 13.32
CA ALA A 28 -22.92 -42.62 12.47
C ALA A 28 -22.61 -43.89 13.26
N ASP A 29 -23.65 -44.48 13.82
CA ASP A 29 -23.65 -45.89 14.20
C ASP A 29 -23.39 -46.73 12.94
N ASP A 30 -22.56 -47.77 13.10
CA ASP A 30 -22.25 -48.84 12.13
C ASP A 30 -21.64 -48.43 10.78
N ILE A 31 -20.31 -48.23 10.76
CA ILE A 31 -19.50 -48.43 9.55
C ILE A 31 -18.42 -49.48 9.82
N ASP A 32 -18.57 -50.60 9.10
CA ASP A 32 -17.63 -51.71 8.93
C ASP A 32 -16.20 -51.21 8.67
N SER A 33 -15.27 -51.57 9.56
CA SER A 33 -13.89 -51.09 9.62
C SER A 33 -12.97 -51.67 8.53
N THR A 34 -13.54 -52.21 7.44
CA THR A 34 -12.78 -52.88 6.38
C THR A 34 -12.77 -52.17 5.02
N VAL A 35 -13.40 -50.99 4.89
CA VAL A 35 -13.18 -50.14 3.70
C VAL A 35 -11.89 -49.35 3.87
N SER A 36 -10.79 -50.01 3.49
CA SER A 36 -9.53 -49.46 2.98
C SER A 36 -9.42 -47.93 3.04
N THR A 37 -8.78 -47.43 4.09
CA THR A 37 -8.30 -46.04 4.22
C THR A 37 -7.22 -45.67 3.20
N ARG A 38 -6.91 -46.52 2.21
CA ARG A 38 -5.88 -46.31 1.19
C ARG A 38 -6.35 -45.62 -0.10
N GLU A 39 -7.63 -45.29 -0.25
CA GLU A 39 -8.13 -44.59 -1.46
C GLU A 39 -8.76 -43.20 -1.21
N ILE A 40 -8.55 -42.60 -0.04
CA ILE A 40 -8.88 -41.17 0.21
C ILE A 40 -7.60 -40.34 0.29
N THR A 41 -6.63 -40.65 -0.58
CA THR A 41 -5.52 -39.74 -0.90
C THR A 41 -5.59 -39.39 -2.38
N ASN A 42 -6.80 -39.10 -2.88
CA ASN A 42 -6.92 -38.32 -4.10
C ASN A 42 -6.37 -36.93 -3.79
N GLN A 43 -5.13 -36.75 -4.24
CA GLN A 43 -4.38 -35.52 -4.21
C GLN A 43 -5.24 -34.39 -4.77
N VAL A 44 -5.79 -33.56 -3.88
CA VAL A 44 -6.02 -32.16 -4.24
C VAL A 44 -4.62 -31.56 -4.34
N LYS A 45 -4.01 -31.73 -5.51
CA LYS A 45 -2.82 -30.98 -5.89
C LYS A 45 -3.29 -29.53 -5.99
N VAL A 46 -3.22 -28.80 -4.88
CA VAL A 46 -3.45 -27.36 -4.85
C VAL A 46 -2.37 -26.78 -5.76
N GLU A 47 -2.71 -26.54 -7.01
CA GLU A 47 -1.79 -25.96 -7.97
C GLU A 47 -1.49 -24.55 -7.46
N LYS A 48 -0.24 -24.34 -7.03
CA LYS A 48 0.18 -23.06 -6.47
C LYS A 48 0.15 -22.03 -7.59
N LEU A 49 -0.63 -20.97 -7.40
CA LEU A 49 -0.72 -19.84 -8.30
C LEU A 49 0.69 -19.27 -8.61
N THR A 50 1.01 -19.08 -9.89
CA THR A 50 2.23 -18.37 -10.28
C THR A 50 2.07 -16.86 -10.05
N LEU A 51 3.19 -16.13 -10.03
CA LEU A 51 3.17 -14.67 -9.90
C LEU A 51 2.32 -14.02 -11.01
N ASP A 52 2.53 -14.42 -12.26
CA ASP A 52 1.81 -13.87 -13.40
C ASP A 52 0.31 -14.16 -13.33
N GLN A 53 -0.06 -15.38 -12.89
CA GLN A 53 -1.47 -15.73 -12.69
C GLN A 53 -2.08 -14.92 -11.54
N ALA A 54 -1.35 -14.67 -10.46
CA ALA A 54 -1.81 -13.83 -9.36
C ALA A 54 -2.06 -12.40 -9.82
N ILE A 55 -1.11 -11.79 -10.53
CA ILE A 55 -1.24 -10.44 -11.10
C ILE A 55 -2.43 -10.39 -12.06
N ALA A 56 -2.53 -11.35 -13.00
CA ALA A 56 -3.63 -11.39 -13.97
C ALA A 56 -4.99 -11.54 -13.30
N ASN A 57 -5.10 -12.40 -12.27
CA ASN A 57 -6.34 -12.57 -11.50
C ASN A 57 -6.74 -11.28 -10.77
N THR A 58 -5.78 -10.56 -10.17
CA THR A 58 -6.05 -9.28 -9.50
C THR A 58 -6.45 -8.20 -10.51
N ILE A 59 -5.77 -8.09 -11.66
CA ILE A 59 -6.17 -7.17 -12.73
C ILE A 59 -7.60 -7.48 -13.19
N ASN A 60 -7.92 -8.76 -13.41
CA ASN A 60 -9.26 -9.20 -13.82
C ASN A 60 -10.34 -8.87 -12.79
N TYR A 61 -10.03 -8.91 -11.49
CA TYR A 61 -10.95 -8.46 -10.45
C TYR A 61 -11.30 -6.98 -10.64
N TYR A 62 -10.32 -6.09 -10.82
CA TYR A 62 -10.60 -4.67 -11.03
C TYR A 62 -11.28 -4.39 -12.39
N ARG A 63 -10.95 -5.13 -13.44
CA ARG A 63 -11.60 -4.96 -14.76
C ARG A 63 -13.07 -5.37 -14.76
N ASN A 64 -13.47 -6.37 -13.96
CA ASN A 64 -14.79 -6.99 -14.07
C ASN A 64 -15.69 -6.73 -12.87
N SER A 65 -15.11 -6.69 -11.66
CA SER A 65 -15.86 -6.67 -10.40
C SER A 65 -15.72 -5.35 -9.64
N ASN A 66 -14.57 -4.68 -9.70
CA ASN A 66 -14.35 -3.41 -8.99
C ASN A 66 -13.73 -2.35 -9.92
N LYS A 67 -14.56 -1.80 -10.79
CA LYS A 67 -14.15 -0.84 -11.83
C LYS A 67 -13.98 0.58 -11.29
N GLU A 68 -14.69 0.89 -10.21
CA GLU A 68 -14.59 2.16 -9.51
C GLU A 68 -13.35 2.12 -8.62
N LEU A 69 -12.28 2.76 -9.09
CA LEU A 69 -11.09 2.97 -8.30
C LEU A 69 -11.40 4.14 -7.36
N ASP A 70 -11.47 3.87 -6.07
CA ASP A 70 -11.84 4.82 -5.02
C ASP A 70 -10.64 5.29 -4.19
N SER A 71 -9.46 4.73 -4.43
CA SER A 71 -8.24 5.06 -3.70
C SER A 71 -7.03 5.22 -4.62
N TRP A 72 -6.13 6.12 -4.22
CA TRP A 72 -4.85 6.31 -4.89
C TRP A 72 -4.01 5.02 -4.92
N TRP A 73 -4.17 4.15 -3.92
CA TRP A 73 -3.54 2.83 -3.85
C TRP A 73 -3.85 1.96 -5.07
N GLN A 74 -5.11 1.88 -5.46
CA GLN A 74 -5.55 1.08 -6.60
C GLN A 74 -4.99 1.67 -7.90
N ILE A 75 -5.00 2.99 -8.04
CA ILE A 75 -4.44 3.72 -9.18
C ILE A 75 -2.95 3.40 -9.33
N VAL A 76 -2.17 3.56 -8.25
CA VAL A 76 -0.72 3.30 -8.25
C VAL A 76 -0.42 1.83 -8.51
N ALA A 77 -1.14 0.91 -7.86
CA ALA A 77 -0.89 -0.52 -8.00
C ALA A 77 -1.18 -1.02 -9.42
N LEU A 78 -2.34 -0.65 -9.99
CA LEU A 78 -2.71 -1.03 -11.36
C LEU A 78 -1.76 -0.41 -12.39
N THR A 79 -1.44 0.87 -12.24
CA THR A 79 -0.48 1.51 -13.15
C THR A 79 0.91 0.89 -13.03
N GLY A 80 1.33 0.54 -11.81
CA GLY A 80 2.62 -0.10 -11.54
C GLY A 80 2.79 -1.49 -12.17
N VAL A 81 1.68 -2.21 -12.41
CA VAL A 81 1.68 -3.47 -13.16
C VAL A 81 1.42 -3.28 -14.66
N GLY A 82 1.37 -2.03 -15.14
CA GLY A 82 1.29 -1.67 -16.55
C GLY A 82 -0.13 -1.49 -17.10
N GLU A 83 -1.17 -1.47 -16.26
CA GLU A 83 -2.52 -1.12 -16.69
C GLU A 83 -2.65 0.38 -16.98
N ASP A 84 -3.35 0.75 -18.05
CA ASP A 84 -3.78 2.13 -18.25
C ASP A 84 -5.12 2.36 -17.53
N VAL A 85 -5.06 2.96 -16.34
CA VAL A 85 -6.23 3.22 -15.51
C VAL A 85 -7.12 4.37 -16.03
N ARG A 86 -6.71 5.07 -17.09
CA ARG A 86 -7.43 6.23 -17.64
C ARG A 86 -8.43 5.85 -18.72
N VAL A 87 -8.48 4.57 -19.10
CA VAL A 87 -9.38 4.04 -20.11
C VAL A 87 -10.38 3.06 -19.51
N SER A 88 -11.47 2.80 -20.23
CA SER A 88 -12.44 1.76 -19.88
C SER A 88 -11.73 0.42 -19.60
N PRO A 89 -12.10 -0.31 -18.54
CA PRO A 89 -13.35 -0.17 -17.78
C PRO A 89 -13.27 0.70 -16.52
N TYR A 90 -12.12 1.30 -16.24
CA TYR A 90 -11.87 1.97 -14.97
C TYR A 90 -12.58 3.32 -14.87
N THR A 91 -13.13 3.59 -13.69
CA THR A 91 -13.55 4.92 -13.26
C THR A 91 -12.63 5.33 -12.13
N ILE A 92 -11.99 6.50 -12.23
CA ILE A 92 -11.05 7.03 -11.23
C ILE A 92 -11.70 8.14 -10.42
N PRO A 93 -11.22 8.46 -9.20
CA PRO A 93 -11.76 9.58 -8.44
C PRO A 93 -11.51 10.88 -9.21
N VAL A 94 -12.50 11.78 -9.15
CA VAL A 94 -12.35 13.14 -9.67
C VAL A 94 -11.57 13.93 -8.62
N TRP A 95 -10.33 14.27 -8.95
CA TRP A 95 -9.57 15.29 -8.24
C TRP A 95 -9.63 16.58 -9.04
N ASP A 96 -9.84 17.68 -8.33
CA ASP A 96 -9.98 19.04 -8.84
C ASP A 96 -9.11 19.99 -8.01
N GLU A 97 -9.16 21.29 -8.30
CA GLU A 97 -8.38 22.30 -7.59
C GLU A 97 -8.67 22.38 -6.08
N ASN A 98 -9.79 21.84 -5.60
CA ASN A 98 -10.19 21.88 -4.18
C ASN A 98 -9.92 20.57 -3.44
N THR A 99 -9.34 19.58 -4.13
CA THR A 99 -9.02 18.27 -3.54
C THR A 99 -7.90 18.37 -2.50
N VAL A 100 -6.87 19.19 -2.76
CA VAL A 100 -5.78 19.45 -1.82
C VAL A 100 -5.82 20.92 -1.43
N THR A 101 -6.05 21.20 -0.15
CA THR A 101 -6.15 22.57 0.39
C THR A 101 -5.34 22.70 1.68
N ALA A 102 -5.31 23.86 2.32
CA ALA A 102 -4.63 24.00 3.61
C ALA A 102 -5.27 23.16 4.74
N ASP A 103 -6.57 22.86 4.63
CA ASP A 103 -7.38 22.27 5.70
C ASP A 103 -7.53 20.74 5.60
N THR A 104 -7.14 20.13 4.48
CA THR A 104 -7.15 18.66 4.30
C THR A 104 -6.06 17.97 5.12
N TYR A 105 -6.11 16.64 5.26
CA TYR A 105 -5.07 15.89 5.98
C TYR A 105 -3.87 15.60 5.08
N ALA A 106 -2.66 15.83 5.61
CA ALA A 106 -1.41 15.64 4.88
C ALA A 106 -1.24 14.22 4.30
N GLY A 107 -1.71 13.19 5.01
CA GLY A 107 -1.67 11.81 4.50
C GLY A 107 -2.56 11.58 3.29
N ASP A 108 -3.75 12.20 3.27
CA ASP A 108 -4.68 12.10 2.13
C ASP A 108 -4.13 12.86 0.92
N ASP A 109 -3.60 14.07 1.15
CA ASP A 109 -2.98 14.87 0.08
C ASP A 109 -1.75 14.17 -0.52
N ALA A 110 -0.93 13.55 0.32
CA ALA A 110 0.20 12.75 -0.13
C ALA A 110 -0.27 11.61 -1.06
N GLY A 111 -1.37 10.93 -0.71
CA GLY A 111 -2.00 9.94 -1.55
C GLY A 111 -2.45 10.49 -2.91
N VAL A 112 -3.12 11.65 -2.91
CA VAL A 112 -3.53 12.34 -4.14
C VAL A 112 -2.32 12.67 -5.01
N ILE A 113 -1.26 13.25 -4.44
CA ILE A 113 -0.03 13.59 -5.17
C ILE A 113 0.62 12.35 -5.81
N ILE A 114 0.76 11.26 -5.05
CA ILE A 114 1.32 10.00 -5.57
C ILE A 114 0.43 9.45 -6.70
N GLY A 115 -0.89 9.52 -6.54
CA GLY A 115 -1.83 9.09 -7.56
C GLY A 115 -1.80 9.95 -8.84
N LEU A 116 -1.63 11.27 -8.72
CA LEU A 116 -1.46 12.17 -9.86
C LEU A 116 -0.22 11.79 -10.67
N ILE A 117 0.92 11.58 -9.97
CA ILE A 117 2.17 11.13 -10.59
C ILE A 117 1.99 9.78 -11.29
N ALA A 118 1.29 8.83 -10.66
CA ALA A 118 1.01 7.53 -11.27
C ALA A 118 0.19 7.66 -12.58
N LYS A 119 -0.79 8.57 -12.63
CA LYS A 119 -1.55 8.86 -13.86
C LYS A 119 -0.75 9.58 -14.95
N GLY A 120 0.48 10.03 -14.64
CA GLY A 120 1.31 10.85 -15.51
C GLY A 120 0.92 12.33 -15.50
N GLU A 121 0.25 12.80 -14.45
CA GLU A 121 -0.12 14.19 -14.26
C GLU A 121 0.92 14.91 -13.37
N ASP A 122 1.03 16.24 -13.52
CA ASP A 122 1.99 17.05 -12.76
C ASP A 122 1.33 17.66 -11.51
N PRO A 123 1.66 17.17 -10.29
CA PRO A 123 1.08 17.72 -9.06
C PRO A 123 1.61 19.11 -8.70
N LYS A 124 2.68 19.60 -9.36
CA LYS A 124 3.18 20.97 -9.18
C LYS A 124 2.38 21.99 -9.98
N ASN A 125 1.57 21.54 -10.95
CA ASN A 125 0.71 22.38 -11.77
C ASN A 125 -0.59 21.64 -12.13
N PHE A 126 -1.35 21.24 -11.12
CA PHE A 126 -2.63 20.58 -11.29
C PHE A 126 -3.76 21.60 -11.08
N HIS A 127 -4.54 21.87 -12.13
CA HIS A 127 -5.55 22.95 -12.15
C HIS A 127 -5.01 24.30 -11.62
N ASP A 128 -3.86 24.73 -12.14
CA ASP A 128 -3.17 25.97 -11.76
C ASP A 128 -2.78 26.05 -10.27
N LYS A 129 -2.70 24.89 -9.59
CA LYS A 129 -2.26 24.78 -8.19
C LYS A 129 -1.06 23.86 -8.06
N ASN A 130 -0.19 24.22 -7.12
CA ASN A 130 0.93 23.39 -6.70
C ASN A 130 0.55 22.61 -5.44
N PHE A 131 0.09 21.38 -5.62
CA PHE A 131 -0.33 20.53 -4.50
C PHE A 131 0.84 20.11 -3.62
N THR A 132 2.03 19.94 -4.21
CA THR A 132 3.22 19.54 -3.45
C THR A 132 3.65 20.66 -2.51
N GLU A 133 3.59 21.92 -2.94
CA GLU A 133 3.86 23.08 -2.09
C GLU A 133 2.81 23.23 -0.98
N ILE A 134 1.53 22.98 -1.28
CA ILE A 134 0.47 22.98 -0.26
C ILE A 134 0.76 21.93 0.81
N LEU A 135 1.10 20.70 0.41
CA LEU A 135 1.48 19.64 1.35
C LEU A 135 2.71 20.04 2.18
N ALA A 136 3.79 20.54 1.55
CA ALA A 136 4.99 20.96 2.26
C ALA A 136 4.70 22.01 3.35
N LYS A 137 3.81 22.98 3.07
CA LYS A 137 3.37 24.00 4.03
C LYS A 137 2.57 23.45 5.22
N LYS A 138 2.09 22.21 5.16
CA LYS A 138 1.42 21.55 6.29
C LYS A 138 2.39 21.01 7.32
N GLN A 139 3.68 20.96 7.02
CA GLN A 139 4.68 20.55 8.00
C GLN A 139 4.66 21.53 9.18
N LYS A 140 4.46 20.99 10.37
CA LYS A 140 4.51 21.76 11.61
C LYS A 140 5.83 21.51 12.31
N ASN A 141 6.40 22.56 12.90
CA ASN A 141 7.56 22.44 13.79
C ASN A 141 7.13 21.93 15.18
N SER A 142 6.46 20.79 15.23
CA SER A 142 6.04 20.08 16.44
C SER A 142 6.42 18.60 16.36
N SER A 143 6.35 17.88 17.47
CA SER A 143 6.69 16.44 17.53
C SER A 143 5.90 15.56 16.57
N GLU A 144 4.84 16.09 15.95
CA GLU A 144 4.00 15.35 15.02
C GLU A 144 4.30 15.68 13.55
N SER A 145 5.14 16.68 13.24
CA SER A 145 5.48 17.11 11.86
C SER A 145 4.23 17.30 10.98
N PHE A 146 3.87 16.30 10.17
CA PHE A 146 2.64 16.23 9.36
C PHE A 146 1.43 15.62 10.10
N ASN A 147 1.34 15.79 11.42
CA ASN A 147 0.30 15.23 12.31
C ASN A 147 0.38 13.69 12.51
N GLY A 148 1.59 13.14 12.69
CA GLY A 148 1.81 11.78 13.20
C GLY A 148 2.60 10.87 12.26
N ALA A 149 2.94 9.66 12.76
CA ALA A 149 3.85 8.72 12.10
C ALA A 149 3.43 8.40 10.65
N ASN A 150 2.19 7.94 10.46
CA ASN A 150 1.68 7.53 9.15
C ASN A 150 1.68 8.69 8.15
N PHE A 151 1.19 9.86 8.56
CA PHE A 151 1.11 11.03 7.69
C PHE A 151 2.48 11.60 7.37
N ASN A 152 3.41 11.58 8.32
CA ASN A 152 4.80 11.98 8.09
C ASN A 152 5.49 11.09 7.05
N MET A 153 5.30 9.77 7.12
CA MET A 153 5.85 8.82 6.15
C MET A 153 5.33 9.05 4.73
N TRP A 154 4.00 9.19 4.57
CA TRP A 154 3.41 9.45 3.26
C TRP A 154 3.78 10.82 2.72
N ALA A 155 3.84 11.85 3.57
CA ALA A 155 4.27 13.19 3.18
C ALA A 155 5.72 13.19 2.68
N ILE A 156 6.66 12.56 3.40
CA ILE A 156 8.04 12.36 2.92
C ILE A 156 8.02 11.72 1.54
N THR A 157 7.33 10.58 1.39
CA THR A 157 7.29 9.85 0.13
C THR A 157 6.79 10.73 -1.02
N ALA A 158 5.66 11.43 -0.84
CA ALA A 158 5.08 12.29 -1.87
C ALA A 158 5.98 13.50 -2.22
N LEU A 159 6.61 14.12 -1.23
CA LEU A 159 7.49 15.28 -1.43
C LEU A 159 8.81 14.89 -2.11
N GLU A 160 9.39 13.75 -1.76
CA GLU A 160 10.60 13.23 -2.41
C GLU A 160 10.36 12.86 -3.88
N ILE A 161 9.32 12.07 -4.18
CA ILE A 161 9.05 11.66 -5.58
C ILE A 161 8.67 12.84 -6.49
N SER A 162 8.17 13.94 -5.90
CA SER A 162 7.85 15.16 -6.64
C SER A 162 8.99 16.18 -6.67
N ASN A 163 10.11 15.92 -5.97
CA ASN A 163 11.22 16.87 -5.78
C ASN A 163 10.72 18.22 -5.22
N GLN A 164 9.90 18.20 -4.18
CA GLN A 164 9.41 19.39 -3.50
C GLN A 164 10.23 19.65 -2.23
N GLU A 165 10.66 20.90 -2.04
CA GLU A 165 11.40 21.31 -0.84
C GLU A 165 10.49 21.37 0.40
N TYR A 166 11.03 20.91 1.53
CA TYR A 166 10.44 20.90 2.88
C TYR A 166 11.55 20.73 3.94
N ASP A 167 11.23 20.78 5.23
CA ASP A 167 12.21 20.50 6.29
C ASP A 167 12.45 18.99 6.42
N LYS A 168 13.30 18.47 5.51
CA LYS A 168 13.66 17.06 5.41
C LYS A 168 14.27 16.51 6.70
N GLU A 169 15.18 17.28 7.31
CA GLU A 169 15.85 16.87 8.56
C GLU A 169 14.85 16.71 9.70
N PHE A 170 13.90 17.64 9.82
CA PHE A 170 12.86 17.55 10.82
C PHE A 170 11.91 16.37 10.59
N ALA A 171 11.50 16.13 9.34
CA ALA A 171 10.64 15.00 9.00
C ALA A 171 11.34 13.65 9.29
N LEU A 172 12.63 13.53 8.96
CA LEU A 172 13.45 12.36 9.30
C LEU A 172 13.54 12.18 10.82
N LYS A 173 13.83 13.26 11.56
CA LYS A 173 13.91 13.21 13.02
C LYS A 173 12.60 12.71 13.62
N THR A 174 11.45 13.27 13.19
CA THR A 174 10.13 12.80 13.65
C THR A 174 9.92 11.33 13.30
N LEU A 175 10.27 10.90 12.09
CA LEU A 175 10.18 9.49 11.70
C LEU A 175 10.97 8.60 12.66
N LEU A 176 12.24 8.91 12.91
CA LEU A 176 13.10 8.14 13.82
C LEU A 176 12.57 8.11 15.27
N GLU A 177 11.94 9.20 15.74
CA GLU A 177 11.31 9.25 17.06
C GLU A 177 10.14 8.26 17.21
N TYR A 178 9.51 7.84 16.11
CA TYR A 178 8.44 6.84 16.10
C TYR A 178 8.92 5.38 16.06
N GLN A 179 10.21 5.13 15.82
CA GLN A 179 10.77 3.79 15.86
C GLN A 179 10.71 3.23 17.29
N MET A 180 10.29 1.98 17.43
CA MET A 180 10.22 1.29 18.72
C MET A 180 11.52 0.53 19.03
N ASP A 181 11.64 0.06 20.27
CA ASP A 181 12.83 -0.67 20.74
C ASP A 181 13.12 -1.96 19.94
N ASP A 182 12.09 -2.56 19.34
CA ASP A 182 12.22 -3.74 18.47
C ASP A 182 12.63 -3.39 17.03
N GLY A 183 12.86 -2.10 16.74
CA GLY A 183 13.21 -1.58 15.42
C GLY A 183 12.01 -1.38 14.48
N GLY A 184 10.82 -1.79 14.89
CA GLY A 184 9.59 -1.63 14.11
C GLY A 184 8.95 -0.26 14.28
N TYR A 185 7.90 -0.05 13.49
CA TYR A 185 7.07 1.15 13.51
C TYR A 185 5.61 0.74 13.68
N GLY A 186 4.85 1.58 14.38
CA GLY A 186 3.41 1.41 14.58
C GLY A 186 2.66 2.66 14.14
N PHE A 187 1.33 2.56 14.08
CA PHE A 187 0.48 3.72 13.77
C PHE A 187 0.68 4.83 14.82
N SER A 188 0.86 4.42 16.07
CA SER A 188 1.39 5.24 17.16
C SER A 188 2.20 4.36 18.10
N LYS A 189 2.95 4.97 19.02
CA LYS A 189 3.68 4.22 20.07
C LYS A 189 2.77 3.36 20.95
N ALA A 190 1.49 3.70 21.06
CA ALA A 190 0.54 2.96 21.91
C ALA A 190 0.08 1.63 21.30
N PHE A 191 0.16 1.47 19.97
CA PHE A 191 -0.34 0.28 19.27
C PHE A 191 0.74 -0.79 19.02
N GLY A 192 1.99 -0.52 19.37
CA GLY A 192 3.10 -1.44 19.08
C GLY A 192 3.47 -1.47 17.59
N SER A 193 4.56 -2.17 17.27
CA SER A 193 5.05 -2.32 15.91
C SER A 193 4.09 -3.14 15.05
N SER A 194 3.87 -2.71 13.80
CA SER A 194 3.15 -3.48 12.79
C SER A 194 3.98 -3.63 11.51
N THR A 195 3.80 -4.75 10.81
CA THR A 195 4.48 -5.01 9.54
C THR A 195 4.17 -3.96 8.48
N ASP A 196 2.94 -3.46 8.47
CA ASP A 196 2.41 -2.48 7.55
C ASP A 196 3.14 -1.14 7.72
N MET A 197 3.16 -0.62 8.94
CA MET A 197 3.81 0.66 9.25
C MET A 197 5.33 0.57 9.13
N THR A 198 5.91 -0.57 9.50
CA THR A 198 7.35 -0.81 9.33
C THR A 198 7.75 -0.85 7.84
N GLY A 199 6.92 -1.46 6.98
CA GLY A 199 7.13 -1.44 5.55
C GLY A 199 7.06 -0.03 4.95
N VAL A 200 6.06 0.76 5.35
CA VAL A 200 5.91 2.16 4.91
C VAL A 200 7.07 3.02 5.40
N ALA A 201 7.55 2.81 6.63
CA ALA A 201 8.73 3.48 7.16
C ALA A 201 9.97 3.17 6.32
N LEU A 202 10.20 1.92 5.93
CA LEU A 202 11.33 1.53 5.07
C LEU A 202 11.24 2.20 3.68
N VAL A 203 10.04 2.28 3.09
CA VAL A 203 9.84 2.99 1.82
C VAL A 203 10.21 4.47 2.00
N SER A 204 9.69 5.12 3.04
CA SER A 204 9.95 6.54 3.30
C SER A 204 11.43 6.82 3.54
N LEU A 205 12.10 5.99 4.35
CA LEU A 205 13.55 6.09 4.60
C LEU A 205 14.38 5.88 3.34
N SER A 206 13.92 5.05 2.39
CA SER A 206 14.64 4.81 1.13
C SER A 206 14.59 5.99 0.17
N MET A 207 13.70 6.95 0.41
CA MET A 207 13.56 8.17 -0.39
C MET A 207 14.43 9.33 0.12
N LEU A 208 14.91 9.27 1.36
CA LEU A 208 15.69 10.33 2.04
C LEU A 208 17.18 10.22 1.75
#